data_AF-A0A7S0MAI8-F1
#
_entry.id   AF-A0A7S0MAI8-F1
#
_cell.length_a   1.000
_cell.length_b   1.000
_cell.length_c   1.000
_cell.angle_alpha   90.00
_cell.angle_beta   90.00
_cell.angle_gamma   90.00
#
_symmetry.space_group_name_H-M   'P 1'
#
loop_
_entity.id
_entity.type
_entity.pdbx_description
1 polymer ?
#
loop_
_entity_poly.entity_id
_entity_poly.type
_entity_poly.pdbx_seq_one_letter_code
_entity_poly.pdbx_strand_id
1 'polypeptide(L)'
;AEGDEGGPPALGRAGRRRLNITELHTYADGDFFIAAAAAVHAVRGYAEIPLPVFVDSFLTVAASAYGLTQKVFMPPACVFHQYHPQGVMPQRVAETITDEVIAAFIQNVTRMLEDQEPLVLNGPDW
;
A
#
# COMPACT_ATOMS: atom_id res chain seq x y z
N ALA A 1 28.49 -0.07 -22.85
CA ALA A 1 27.05 0.23 -23.07
C ALA A 1 26.37 -0.13 -21.76
N GLU A 2 26.33 0.82 -20.84
CA GLU A 2 25.69 0.65 -19.53
C GLU A 2 24.21 0.98 -19.73
N GLY A 3 23.36 0.03 -19.35
CA GLY A 3 21.91 0.13 -19.48
C GLY A 3 21.36 1.18 -18.53
N ASP A 4 20.70 2.17 -19.11
CA ASP A 4 19.78 3.06 -18.43
C ASP A 4 18.65 2.21 -17.83
N GLU A 5 18.74 1.88 -16.54
CA GLU A 5 17.63 1.29 -15.79
C GLU A 5 16.57 2.38 -15.64
N GLY A 6 15.69 2.44 -16.65
CA GLY A 6 14.55 3.34 -16.75
C GLY A 6 13.54 3.14 -15.62
N GLY A 7 13.93 3.55 -14.41
CA GLY A 7 13.00 3.81 -13.33
C GLY A 7 11.96 4.83 -13.78
N PRO A 8 10.69 4.67 -13.41
CA PRO A 8 9.65 5.60 -13.83
C PRO A 8 10.03 7.02 -13.38
N PRO A 9 9.82 8.04 -14.23
CA PRO A 9 10.16 9.41 -13.86
C PRO A 9 9.45 9.77 -12.57
N ALA A 10 10.20 10.31 -11.61
CA ALA A 10 9.62 10.93 -10.42
C ALA A 10 8.68 12.05 -10.88
N LEU A 11 7.38 11.75 -10.92
CA LEU A 11 6.33 12.71 -11.24
C LEU A 11 6.52 13.91 -10.30
N GLY A 12 6.74 15.11 -10.86
CA GLY A 12 7.13 16.31 -10.09
C GLY A 12 6.23 16.56 -8.87
N ARG A 13 6.85 16.92 -7.74
CA ARG A 13 6.17 17.14 -6.44
C ARG A 13 5.25 18.37 -6.41
N ALA A 14 5.49 19.37 -7.26
CA ALA A 14 4.75 20.63 -7.23
C ALA A 14 3.33 20.46 -7.81
N GLY A 15 2.31 20.69 -6.97
CA GLY A 15 0.90 20.79 -7.40
C GLY A 15 0.06 19.52 -7.24
N ARG A 16 0.56 18.47 -6.58
CA ARG A 16 -0.25 17.29 -6.29
C ARG A 16 -1.24 17.57 -5.16
N ARG A 17 -2.47 17.08 -5.32
CA ARG A 17 -3.51 17.16 -4.30
C ARG A 17 -3.20 16.20 -3.15
N ARG A 18 -3.24 16.68 -1.91
CA ARG A 18 -3.20 15.82 -0.71
C ARG A 18 -4.42 14.90 -0.68
N LEU A 19 -4.18 13.63 -0.40
CA LEU A 19 -5.21 12.60 -0.33
C LEU A 19 -5.49 12.26 1.13
N ASN A 20 -6.75 12.02 1.47
CA ASN A 20 -7.13 11.38 2.72
C ASN A 20 -7.23 9.86 2.52
N ILE A 21 -6.90 9.09 3.55
CA ILE A 21 -7.02 7.62 3.50
C ILE A 21 -8.46 7.17 3.21
N THR A 22 -9.48 7.96 3.55
CA THR A 22 -10.88 7.67 3.24
C THR A 22 -11.22 7.78 1.75
N GLU A 23 -10.34 8.38 0.96
CA GLU A 23 -10.45 8.45 -0.50
C GLU A 23 -9.83 7.21 -1.19
N LEU A 24 -9.19 6.32 -0.41
CA LEU A 24 -8.58 5.10 -0.90
C LEU A 24 -9.36 3.88 -0.40
N HIS A 25 -9.61 2.94 -1.31
CA HIS A 25 -10.11 1.62 -0.98
C HIS A 25 -8.96 0.74 -0.52
N THR A 26 -8.69 0.75 0.78
CA THR A 26 -7.54 0.08 1.41
C THR A 26 -7.90 -1.26 2.05
N TYR A 27 -9.17 -1.67 1.99
CA TYR A 27 -9.64 -2.91 2.62
C TYR A 27 -9.67 -4.04 1.59
N ALA A 28 -8.97 -5.15 1.86
CA ALA A 28 -8.87 -6.32 0.98
C ALA A 28 -8.32 -6.02 -0.43
N ASP A 29 -7.49 -4.99 -0.55
CA ASP A 29 -6.81 -4.63 -1.78
C ASP A 29 -5.83 -5.71 -2.25
N GLY A 30 -5.21 -6.47 -1.34
CA GLY A 30 -4.25 -7.54 -1.65
C GLY A 30 -4.80 -8.70 -2.47
N ASP A 31 -6.05 -9.09 -2.21
CA ASP A 31 -6.67 -10.22 -2.90
C ASP A 31 -6.97 -9.91 -4.38
N PHE A 32 -7.17 -8.61 -4.70
CA PHE A 32 -7.60 -8.15 -6.02
C PHE A 32 -6.82 -6.92 -6.50
N PHE A 33 -5.51 -6.92 -6.30
CA PHE A 33 -4.62 -5.85 -6.74
C PHE A 33 -4.09 -6.09 -8.16
N ILE A 34 -4.20 -5.07 -9.03
CA ILE A 34 -3.56 -5.07 -10.35
C ILE A 34 -2.78 -3.77 -10.51
N ALA A 35 -1.48 -3.89 -10.79
CA ALA A 35 -0.62 -2.77 -11.13
C ALA A 35 0.46 -3.18 -12.14
N ALA A 36 1.02 -2.20 -12.84
CA ALA A 36 2.22 -2.43 -13.64
C ALA A 36 3.40 -2.77 -12.73
N ALA A 37 4.25 -3.73 -13.14
CA ALA A 37 5.40 -4.15 -12.33
C ALA A 37 6.31 -2.97 -11.94
N ALA A 38 6.59 -2.06 -12.87
CA ALA A 38 7.39 -0.86 -12.60
C ALA A 38 6.77 0.06 -11.53
N ALA A 39 5.44 0.12 -11.44
CA ALA A 39 4.73 0.91 -10.43
C ALA A 39 4.87 0.28 -9.04
N VAL A 40 4.79 -1.06 -8.95
CA VAL A 40 5.02 -1.80 -7.71
C VAL A 40 6.47 -1.66 -7.25
N HIS A 41 7.43 -1.78 -8.17
CA HIS A 41 8.85 -1.65 -7.87
C HIS A 41 9.24 -0.24 -7.41
N ALA A 42 8.58 0.80 -7.95
CA ALA A 42 8.84 2.18 -7.56
C ALA A 42 8.61 2.45 -6.06
N VAL A 43 7.79 1.63 -5.40
CA VAL A 43 7.52 1.72 -3.96
C VAL A 43 8.03 0.51 -3.17
N ARG A 44 8.84 -0.35 -3.80
CA ARG A 44 9.35 -1.62 -3.24
C ARG A 44 8.26 -2.57 -2.74
N GLY A 45 7.15 -2.63 -3.46
CA GLY A 45 6.07 -3.61 -3.22
C GLY A 45 5.59 -3.64 -1.77
N TYR A 46 5.42 -4.84 -1.23
CA TYR A 46 4.92 -5.03 0.13
C TYR A 46 5.98 -4.69 1.17
N ALA A 47 5.63 -3.84 2.12
CA ALA A 47 6.52 -3.46 3.21
C ALA A 47 6.82 -4.66 4.13
N GLU A 48 8.08 -4.77 4.56
CA GLU A 48 8.55 -5.77 5.53
C GLU A 48 8.25 -5.30 6.97
N ILE A 49 6.96 -5.26 7.32
CA ILE A 49 6.48 -4.85 8.65
C ILE A 49 6.07 -6.06 9.49
N PRO A 50 6.16 -6.00 10.83
CA PRO A 50 5.75 -7.08 11.73
C PRO A 50 4.22 -7.14 11.89
N LEU A 51 3.48 -6.86 10.82
CA LEU A 51 2.03 -6.88 10.76
C LEU A 51 1.61 -7.92 9.71
N PRO A 52 0.99 -9.04 10.11
CA PRO A 52 0.47 -10.02 9.16
C PRO A 52 -0.82 -9.54 8.46
N VAL A 53 -1.30 -8.34 8.79
CA VAL A 53 -2.49 -7.69 8.25
C VAL A 53 -2.15 -6.26 7.83
N PHE A 54 -2.95 -5.67 6.94
CA PHE A 54 -2.77 -4.29 6.43
C PHE A 54 -1.53 -4.04 5.56
N VAL A 55 -0.75 -5.08 5.22
CA VAL A 55 0.41 -4.95 4.33
C VAL A 55 -0.01 -4.45 2.95
N ASP A 56 -1.16 -4.92 2.46
CA ASP A 56 -1.74 -4.49 1.20
C ASP A 56 -2.19 -3.03 1.26
N SER A 57 -2.90 -2.65 2.34
CA SER A 57 -3.28 -1.26 2.61
C SER A 57 -2.08 -0.33 2.59
N PHE A 58 -0.95 -0.78 3.15
CA PHE A 58 0.30 -0.03 3.14
C PHE A 58 0.81 0.20 1.71
N LEU A 59 0.83 -0.84 0.86
CA LEU A 59 1.21 -0.72 -0.54
C LEU A 59 0.30 0.25 -1.30
N THR A 60 -1.01 0.19 -1.10
CA THR A 60 -1.95 1.14 -1.74
C THR A 60 -1.67 2.58 -1.32
N VAL A 61 -1.41 2.83 -0.03
CA VAL A 61 -1.05 4.17 0.45
C VAL A 61 0.31 4.61 -0.11
N ALA A 62 1.32 3.75 -0.10
CA ALA A 62 2.65 4.05 -0.63
C ALA A 62 2.59 4.38 -2.13
N ALA A 63 1.86 3.57 -2.92
CA ALA A 63 1.62 3.83 -4.34
C ALA A 63 0.94 5.19 -4.55
N SER A 64 -0.06 5.51 -3.73
CA SER A 64 -0.77 6.78 -3.78
C SER A 64 0.14 7.98 -3.44
N ALA A 65 0.93 7.87 -2.38
CA ALA A 65 1.94 8.85 -1.99
C ALA A 65 2.98 9.06 -3.08
N TYR A 66 3.42 7.99 -3.76
CA TYR A 66 4.31 8.06 -4.91
C TYR A 66 3.69 8.81 -6.11
N GLY A 67 2.36 8.96 -6.15
CA GLY A 67 1.62 9.72 -7.15
C GLY A 67 0.79 8.85 -8.09
N LEU A 68 0.64 7.57 -7.78
CA LEU A 68 -0.24 6.68 -8.53
C LEU A 68 -1.69 6.90 -8.12
N THR A 69 -2.61 6.66 -9.05
CA THR A 69 -4.05 6.79 -8.80
C THR A 69 -4.68 5.42 -8.69
N GLN A 70 -5.42 5.18 -7.61
CA GLN A 70 -6.25 3.98 -7.50
C GLN A 70 -7.47 4.10 -8.41
N LYS A 71 -7.75 3.03 -9.16
CA LYS A 71 -8.99 2.89 -9.92
C LYS A 71 -9.72 1.65 -9.46
N VAL A 72 -10.93 1.84 -8.95
CA VAL A 72 -11.82 0.72 -8.61
C VAL A 72 -12.62 0.35 -9.85
N PHE A 73 -12.47 -0.90 -10.30
CA PHE A 73 -13.29 -1.40 -11.39
C PHE A 73 -14.68 -1.77 -10.89
N MET A 74 -15.69 -1.30 -11.61
CA MET A 74 -17.09 -1.63 -11.38
C MET A 74 -17.51 -2.77 -12.33
N PRO A 75 -18.66 -3.43 -12.09
CA PRO A 75 -19.19 -4.43 -13.03
C PRO A 75 -19.19 -3.92 -14.48
N PRO A 76 -18.87 -4.78 -15.47
CA PRO A 76 -18.60 -6.22 -15.35
C PRO A 76 -17.14 -6.57 -15.02
N ALA A 77 -16.26 -5.58 -14.85
CA ALA A 77 -14.82 -5.77 -14.70
C ALA A 77 -14.36 -5.85 -13.23
N CYS A 78 -15.18 -6.41 -12.34
CA CYS A 78 -14.87 -6.52 -10.92
C CYS A 78 -14.91 -7.98 -10.45
N VAL A 79 -14.14 -8.28 -9.40
CA VAL A 79 -14.23 -9.56 -8.68
C VAL A 79 -14.88 -9.29 -7.33
N PHE A 80 -15.84 -10.11 -6.95
CA PHE A 80 -16.48 -10.04 -5.65
C PHE A 80 -15.78 -10.99 -4.69
N HIS A 81 -15.27 -10.46 -3.58
CA HIS A 81 -14.82 -11.29 -2.48
C HIS A 81 -16.04 -11.93 -1.81
N GLN A 82 -16.07 -13.26 -1.71
CA GLN A 82 -17.09 -13.91 -0.92
C GLN A 82 -16.84 -13.57 0.55
N TYR A 83 -17.82 -12.96 1.21
CA TYR A 83 -17.71 -12.71 2.63
C TYR A 83 -17.59 -14.06 3.36
N HIS A 84 -16.49 -14.23 4.06
CA HIS A 84 -16.36 -15.24 5.09
C HIS A 84 -16.53 -14.50 6.41
N PRO A 85 -17.35 -15.03 7.35
CA PRO A 85 -17.23 -14.61 8.74
C PRO A 85 -15.75 -14.68 9.09
N GLN A 86 -15.23 -13.69 9.80
CA GLN A 86 -13.87 -13.76 10.34
C GLN A 86 -13.78 -15.06 11.15
N GLY A 87 -13.32 -16.12 10.50
CA GLY A 87 -12.90 -17.33 11.16
C GLY A 87 -11.81 -16.83 12.08
N VAL A 88 -11.95 -17.10 13.38
CA VAL A 88 -11.08 -16.65 14.47
C VAL A 88 -9.73 -16.28 13.88
N MET A 89 -9.50 -14.97 13.62
CA MET A 89 -8.21 -14.46 13.14
C MET A 89 -7.21 -15.27 13.95
N PRO A 90 -6.32 -16.08 13.33
CA PRO A 90 -5.61 -17.13 14.05
C PRO A 90 -5.13 -16.47 15.33
N GLN A 91 -5.62 -16.86 16.53
CA GLN A 91 -5.59 -16.00 17.74
C GLN A 91 -4.22 -15.33 17.95
N ARG A 92 -3.18 -16.04 17.53
CA ARG A 92 -1.81 -15.60 17.28
C ARG A 92 -1.64 -14.20 16.66
N VAL A 93 -2.35 -13.81 15.61
CA VAL A 93 -2.24 -12.49 14.96
C VAL A 93 -2.72 -11.38 15.89
N ALA A 94 -3.92 -11.52 16.46
CA ALA A 94 -4.49 -10.50 17.34
C ALA A 94 -3.69 -10.36 18.65
N GLU A 95 -3.06 -11.44 19.11
CA GLU A 95 -2.21 -11.46 20.31
C GLU A 95 -0.80 -10.89 20.05
N THR A 96 -0.36 -10.81 18.79
CA THR A 96 0.99 -10.31 18.43
C THR A 96 1.04 -8.84 18.08
N ILE A 97 -0.10 -8.20 17.84
CA ILE A 97 -0.16 -6.79 17.44
C ILE A 97 -0.44 -5.94 18.68
N THR A 98 0.53 -5.13 19.08
CA THR A 98 0.37 -4.19 20.19
C THR A 98 -0.23 -2.85 19.70
N ASP A 99 -0.77 -2.08 20.63
CA ASP A 99 -1.28 -0.73 20.35
C ASP A 99 -0.20 0.18 19.76
N GLU A 100 1.06 0.00 20.16
CA GLU A 100 2.19 0.76 19.61
C GLU A 100 2.42 0.45 18.13
N VAL A 101 2.28 -0.82 17.73
CA VAL A 101 2.41 -1.23 16.31
C VAL A 101 1.28 -0.64 15.47
N ILE A 102 0.05 -0.64 15.99
CA ILE A 102 -1.10 -0.01 15.33
C ILE A 102 -0.89 1.50 15.21
N ALA A 103 -0.44 2.16 16.28
CA ALA A 103 -0.17 3.58 16.29
C ALA A 103 0.94 3.96 15.29
N ALA A 104 2.02 3.16 15.22
CA ALA A 104 3.09 3.35 14.24
C ALA A 104 2.59 3.19 12.80
N PHE A 105 1.74 2.19 12.54
CA PHE A 105 1.10 2.02 11.23
C PHE A 105 0.29 3.27 10.84
N ILE A 106 -0.60 3.74 11.73
CA ILE A 106 -1.43 4.93 11.49
C ILE A 106 -0.56 6.15 11.22
N GLN A 107 0.48 6.39 12.03
CA GLN A 107 1.41 7.50 11.84
C GLN A 107 2.12 7.43 10.49
N ASN A 108 2.58 6.25 10.09
CA ASN A 108 3.28 6.05 8.82
C ASN A 108 2.37 6.31 7.62
N VAL A 109 1.14 5.78 7.61
CA VAL A 109 0.20 6.01 6.49
C VAL A 109 -0.24 7.46 6.41
N THR A 110 -0.49 8.12 7.55
CA THR A 110 -0.81 9.55 7.60
C THR A 110 0.33 10.36 7.01
N ARG A 111 1.57 10.12 7.45
CA ARG A 111 2.75 10.82 6.96
C ARG A 111 2.93 10.66 5.45
N MET A 112 2.82 9.44 4.93
CA MET A 112 2.96 9.20 3.48
C MET A 112 1.98 10.03 2.65
N LEU A 113 0.73 10.16 3.11
CA LEU A 113 -0.30 10.94 2.43
C LEU A 113 -0.11 12.46 2.56
N GLU A 114 0.38 12.92 3.71
CA GLU A 114 0.65 14.34 3.98
C GLU A 114 1.88 14.86 3.22
N ASP A 115 2.96 14.09 3.26
CA ASP A 115 4.25 14.40 2.64
C ASP A 115 4.27 14.05 1.15
N GLN A 116 3.33 13.21 0.69
CA GLN A 116 3.28 12.65 -0.67
C GLN A 116 4.59 11.97 -1.05
N GLU A 117 5.10 11.18 -0.12
CA GLU A 117 6.35 10.46 -0.23
C GLU A 117 6.15 9.05 0.33
N PRO A 118 6.39 7.99 -0.46
CA PRO A 118 6.26 6.63 0.03
C PRO A 118 7.33 6.35 1.08
N LEU A 119 6.93 5.70 2.16
CA LEU A 119 7.85 5.18 3.16
C LEU A 119 8.30 3.79 2.74
N VAL A 120 9.60 3.64 2.48
CA VAL A 120 10.21 2.34 2.14
C VAL A 120 10.67 1.66 3.42
N LEU A 121 10.09 0.50 3.72
CA LEU A 121 10.39 -0.29 4.94
C LEU A 121 11.02 -1.65 4.60
N ASN A 122 11.47 -1.84 3.36
CA ASN A 122 12.08 -3.07 2.89
C ASN A 122 13.59 -3.08 3.16
N GLY A 123 14.13 -4.28 3.38
CA GLY A 123 15.57 -4.51 3.47
C GLY A 123 16.34 -4.16 2.19
N PRO A 124 17.68 -4.21 2.24
CA PRO A 124 18.54 -3.93 1.09
C PRO A 124 18.44 -5.00 -0.01
N ASP A 125 17.99 -6.22 0.31
CA ASP A 125 17.95 -7.37 -0.60
C ASP A 125 16.55 -7.63 -1.21
N TRP A 126 15.64 -6.65 -1.13
CA TRP A 126 14.29 -6.71 -1.68
C TRP A 126 14.27 -6.81 -3.21
#